data_AF-A0A2D3HJA1-F1
#
_entry.id   AF-A0A2D3HJA1-F1
#
_cell.length_a   1.000
_cell.length_b   1.000
_cell.length_c   1.000
_cell.angle_alpha   90.00
_cell.angle_beta   90.00
_cell.angle_gamma   90.00
#
_symmetry.space_group_name_H-M   'P 1'
#
loop_
_entity.id
_entity.type
_entity.pdbx_description
1 polymer ?
#
loop_
_entity_poly.entity_id
_entity_poly.type
_entity_poly.pdbx_seq_one_letter_code
_entity_poly.pdbx_strand_id
1 'polypeptide(L)'
;DGYTPTPSLRGKTQIKEFASFPTLEQLPLWGFDGSSTQQAEGHSSDCVLKPVACYPDAARENGVLVMCEVMMPDGKTPHVSNKRATVLDDEGAWFGFEQEYFFYKDGRPLGFPEEGY
;
A
#
# COMPACT_ATOMS: atom_id res chain seq x y z
N ASP A 1 -2.54 3.13 -5.67
CA ASP A 1 -1.89 4.12 -6.54
C ASP A 1 -2.96 5.11 -7.03
N GLY A 2 -2.78 5.81 -8.15
CA GLY A 2 -3.75 6.77 -8.68
C GLY A 2 -4.69 6.25 -9.78
N TYR A 3 -4.66 4.95 -10.08
CA TYR A 3 -5.49 4.38 -11.15
C TYR A 3 -6.97 4.43 -10.80
N THR A 4 -7.80 4.66 -11.83
CA THR A 4 -9.26 4.69 -11.74
C THR A 4 -9.89 3.67 -12.70
N PRO A 5 -11.08 3.12 -12.38
CA PRO A 5 -11.86 3.37 -11.16
C PRO A 5 -11.28 2.69 -9.91
N THR A 6 -10.46 1.66 -10.07
CA THR A 6 -9.92 0.86 -8.96
C THR A 6 -8.41 1.10 -8.83
N PRO A 7 -7.93 1.59 -7.67
CA PRO A 7 -6.50 1.73 -7.44
C PRO A 7 -5.84 0.37 -7.22
N SER A 8 -4.57 0.24 -7.61
CA SER A 8 -3.74 -0.95 -7.37
C SER A 8 -2.78 -0.76 -6.20
N LEU A 9 -2.42 -1.88 -5.56
CA LEU A 9 -1.34 -1.92 -4.56
C LEU A 9 0.04 -1.84 -5.24
N ARG A 10 0.98 -1.15 -4.60
CA ARG A 10 2.37 -1.01 -5.05
C ARG A 10 3.30 -1.35 -3.88
N GLY A 11 4.45 -1.94 -4.18
CA GLY A 11 5.42 -2.32 -3.16
C GLY A 11 6.86 -2.18 -3.67
N LYS A 12 7.77 -1.87 -2.75
CA LYS A 12 9.23 -1.85 -2.96
C LYS A 12 9.92 -2.19 -1.64
N THR A 13 11.16 -2.65 -1.71
CA THR A 13 11.91 -3.11 -0.52
C THR A 13 13.03 -2.13 -0.18
N GLN A 14 13.10 -1.70 1.07
CA GLN A 14 14.26 -1.04 1.66
C GLN A 14 15.02 -2.05 2.51
N ILE A 15 16.34 -2.07 2.40
CA ILE A 15 17.18 -2.82 3.34
C ILE A 15 17.65 -1.84 4.41
N LYS A 16 17.41 -2.17 5.68
CA LYS A 16 17.78 -1.34 6.82
C LYS A 16 17.99 -2.21 8.05
N GLU A 17 18.97 -1.83 8.85
CA GLU A 17 19.32 -2.51 10.09
C GLU A 17 18.53 -1.92 11.26
N PHE A 18 17.99 -2.80 12.10
CA PHE A 18 17.32 -2.45 13.36
C PHE A 18 17.71 -3.48 14.42
N ALA A 19 17.80 -3.04 15.68
CA ALA A 19 18.14 -3.94 16.78
C ALA A 19 17.05 -5.00 17.07
N SER A 20 15.82 -4.71 16.68
CA SER A 20 14.63 -5.54 16.84
C SER A 20 13.60 -5.16 15.76
N PHE A 21 12.42 -5.79 15.79
CA PHE A 21 11.29 -5.34 14.96
C PHE A 21 11.05 -3.83 15.17
N PRO A 22 11.01 -3.00 14.10
CA PRO A 22 10.98 -1.55 14.22
C PRO A 22 9.61 -1.05 14.66
N THR A 23 9.60 0.02 15.46
CA THR A 23 8.39 0.82 15.71
C THR A 23 8.15 1.78 14.55
N LEU A 24 6.94 2.34 14.43
CA LEU A 24 6.59 3.27 13.35
C LEU A 24 7.49 4.52 13.35
N GLU A 25 7.85 5.03 14.53
CA GLU A 25 8.65 6.24 14.70
C GLU A 25 10.10 6.07 14.23
N GLN A 26 10.58 4.82 14.18
CA GLN A 26 11.93 4.50 13.69
C GLN A 26 12.00 4.43 12.15
N LEU A 27 10.84 4.37 11.48
CA LEU A 27 10.76 4.25 10.03
C LEU A 27 10.77 5.65 9.39
N PRO A 28 11.69 5.91 8.45
CA PRO A 28 11.77 7.21 7.79
C PRO A 28 10.64 7.38 6.77
N LEU A 29 10.31 8.63 6.46
CA LEU A 29 9.60 8.94 5.23
C LEU A 29 10.42 8.46 4.02
N TRP A 30 9.74 8.03 2.95
CA TRP A 30 10.43 7.55 1.76
C TRP A 30 9.77 8.03 0.47
N GLY A 31 10.55 8.51 -0.50
CA GLY A 31 10.02 9.00 -1.77
C GLY A 31 9.76 7.87 -2.79
N PHE A 32 8.85 8.09 -3.73
CA PHE A 32 8.71 7.31 -4.97
C PHE A 32 8.31 8.21 -6.14
N ASP A 33 8.55 7.74 -7.36
CA ASP A 33 8.11 8.42 -8.58
C ASP A 33 6.60 8.19 -8.80
N GLY A 34 5.81 9.23 -8.59
CA GLY A 34 4.37 9.26 -8.76
C GLY A 34 3.92 9.16 -10.22
N SER A 35 4.77 9.51 -11.20
CA SER A 35 4.40 9.49 -12.62
C SER A 35 4.11 8.07 -13.12
N SER A 36 4.86 7.08 -12.62
CA SER A 36 4.69 5.65 -12.91
C SER A 36 3.47 5.00 -12.23
N THR A 37 2.68 5.79 -11.48
CA THR A 37 1.57 5.30 -10.65
C THR A 37 0.28 6.11 -10.82
N GLN A 38 0.21 7.02 -11.80
CA GLN A 38 -0.88 7.98 -11.99
C GLN A 38 -1.11 8.90 -10.77
N GLN A 39 -0.04 9.21 -10.02
CA GLN A 39 -0.11 10.06 -8.84
C GLN A 39 0.57 11.41 -9.05
N ALA A 40 1.28 11.62 -10.16
CA ALA A 40 1.87 12.90 -10.49
C ALA A 40 2.14 13.02 -11.98
N GLU A 41 2.32 14.24 -12.47
CA GLU A 41 2.80 14.49 -13.83
C GLU A 41 4.33 14.45 -13.87
N GLY A 42 4.90 14.08 -15.03
CA GLY A 42 6.34 13.78 -15.15
C GLY A 42 7.31 14.91 -14.83
N HIS A 43 6.86 16.17 -14.77
CA HIS A 43 7.72 17.33 -14.47
C HIS A 43 7.78 17.68 -12.97
N SER A 44 6.91 17.09 -12.15
CA SER A 44 6.87 17.26 -10.69
C SER A 44 6.35 15.95 -10.08
N SER A 45 7.15 14.89 -10.19
CA SER A 45 6.63 13.53 -9.98
C SER A 45 6.81 12.96 -8.58
N ASP A 46 7.55 13.61 -7.69
CA ASP A 46 7.84 13.07 -6.38
C ASP A 46 6.57 12.91 -5.52
N CYS A 47 6.45 11.76 -4.87
CA CYS A 47 5.44 11.48 -3.85
C CYS A 47 6.14 10.89 -2.62
N VAL A 48 5.57 11.14 -1.43
CA VAL A 48 6.15 10.69 -0.16
C VAL A 48 5.29 9.56 0.43
N LEU A 49 5.95 8.48 0.84
CA LEU A 49 5.41 7.41 1.66
C LEU A 49 5.63 7.76 3.13
N LYS A 50 4.54 7.84 3.88
CA LYS A 50 4.55 7.98 5.33
C LYS A 50 4.11 6.66 5.97
N PRO A 51 4.96 5.98 6.75
CA PRO A 51 4.58 4.75 7.46
C PRO A 51 3.37 4.97 8.38
N VAL A 52 2.43 4.02 8.39
CA VAL A 52 1.23 4.06 9.24
C VAL A 52 0.92 2.75 9.96
N ALA A 53 1.44 1.62 9.49
CA ALA A 53 1.36 0.35 10.21
C ALA A 53 2.52 -0.58 9.81
N CYS A 54 2.92 -1.46 10.73
CA CYS A 54 3.95 -2.46 10.52
C CYS A 54 3.42 -3.86 10.83
N TYR A 55 3.75 -4.81 9.98
CA TYR A 55 3.38 -6.22 10.14
C TYR A 55 4.60 -7.12 9.84
N PRO A 56 4.75 -8.26 10.51
CA PRO A 56 5.73 -9.27 10.09
C PRO A 56 5.48 -9.73 8.65
N ASP A 57 6.53 -9.81 7.85
CA ASP A 57 6.43 -10.34 6.49
C ASP A 57 6.52 -11.88 6.54
N ALA A 58 5.38 -12.56 6.41
CA ALA A 58 5.33 -14.02 6.47
C ALA A 58 6.12 -14.72 5.34
N ALA A 59 6.51 -14.02 4.28
CA ALA A 59 7.28 -14.58 3.17
C ALA A 59 8.80 -14.42 3.35
N ARG A 60 9.27 -13.72 4.39
CA ARG A 60 10.69 -13.40 4.60
C ARG A 60 11.07 -13.57 6.07
N GLU A 61 12.23 -14.17 6.33
CA GLU A 61 12.69 -14.49 7.70
C GLU A 61 12.82 -13.25 8.61
N ASN A 62 13.43 -12.17 8.12
CA ASN A 62 13.61 -10.91 8.86
C ASN A 62 12.89 -9.74 8.16
N GLY A 63 11.75 -10.02 7.52
CA GLY A 63 11.00 -9.03 6.76
C GLY A 63 9.95 -8.30 7.57
N VAL A 64 9.73 -7.03 7.21
CA VAL A 64 8.65 -6.19 7.74
C VAL A 64 7.86 -5.63 6.57
N LEU A 65 6.55 -5.85 6.57
CA LEU A 65 5.62 -5.15 5.70
C LEU A 65 5.26 -3.81 6.35
N VAL A 66 5.61 -2.72 5.68
CA VAL A 66 5.27 -1.37 6.10
C VAL A 66 4.15 -0.85 5.23
N MET A 67 2.96 -0.71 5.81
CA MET A 67 1.86 -0.01 5.16
C MET A 67 2.11 1.49 5.27
N CYS A 68 1.96 2.19 4.14
CA CYS A 68 2.20 3.63 4.06
C CYS A 68 0.96 4.36 3.54
N GLU A 69 0.75 5.57 4.02
CA GLU A 69 -0.10 6.54 3.34
C GLU A 69 0.75 7.42 2.40
N VAL A 70 0.10 7.98 1.38
CA VAL A 70 0.80 8.82 0.38
C VAL A 70 0.57 10.30 0.69
N MET A 71 1.66 11.04 0.72
CA MET A 71 1.72 12.48 0.98
C MET A 71 2.27 13.21 -0.25
N MET A 72 1.93 14.48 -0.37
CA MET A 72 2.59 15.43 -1.28
C MET A 72 4.09 15.55 -0.93
N PRO A 73 4.92 16.13 -1.83
CA PRO A 73 6.36 16.32 -1.59
C PRO A 73 6.73 17.02 -0.27
N ASP A 74 5.82 17.82 0.30
CA ASP A 74 6.03 18.50 1.58
C ASP A 74 6.04 17.54 2.80
N GLY A 75 5.68 16.27 2.61
CA GLY A 75 5.59 15.24 3.64
C GLY A 75 4.49 15.47 4.68
N LYS A 76 3.60 16.45 4.47
CA LYS A 76 2.59 16.91 5.44
C LYS A 76 1.18 16.89 4.87
N THR A 77 1.03 17.30 3.62
CA THR A 77 -0.28 17.36 2.95
C THR A 77 -0.61 15.99 2.36
N PRO A 78 -1.76 15.37 2.69
CA PRO A 78 -2.16 14.12 2.07
C PRO A 78 -2.28 14.25 0.55
N HIS A 79 -1.80 13.26 -0.18
CA HIS A 79 -1.99 13.21 -1.63
C HIS A 79 -3.49 13.00 -1.97
N VAL A 80 -3.97 13.47 -3.13
CA VAL A 80 -5.40 13.37 -3.50
C VAL A 80 -5.92 11.92 -3.57
N SER A 81 -5.04 10.96 -3.83
CA SER A 81 -5.36 9.52 -3.79
C SER A 81 -5.37 8.92 -2.38
N ASN A 82 -4.92 9.64 -1.36
CA ASN A 82 -4.85 9.17 0.02
C ASN A 82 -6.24 9.18 0.67
N LYS A 83 -6.96 8.05 0.56
CA LYS A 83 -8.26 7.85 1.22
C LYS A 83 -8.12 7.56 2.72
N ARG A 84 -6.96 7.12 3.20
CA ARG A 84 -6.72 6.90 4.63
C ARG A 84 -6.88 8.21 5.40
N ALA A 85 -6.35 9.31 4.87
CA ALA A 85 -6.41 10.63 5.51
C ALA A 85 -7.83 11.19 5.68
N THR A 86 -8.85 10.60 5.04
CA THR A 86 -10.26 11.01 5.21
C THR A 86 -11.00 10.19 6.27
N VAL A 87 -10.34 9.18 6.84
CA VAL A 87 -10.90 8.32 7.89
C VAL A 87 -10.44 8.84 9.24
N LEU A 88 -11.37 8.98 10.18
CA LEU A 88 -11.08 9.39 11.55
C LEU A 88 -10.57 8.19 12.35
N ASP A 89 -9.52 8.39 13.14
CA ASP A 89 -9.06 7.40 14.10
C ASP A 89 -10.01 7.44 15.32
N ASP A 90 -10.81 6.39 15.50
CA ASP A 90 -11.74 6.20 16.61
C ASP A 90 -11.50 4.84 17.27
N GLU A 91 -10.92 4.84 18.47
CA GLU A 91 -10.59 3.63 19.23
C GLU A 91 -11.82 2.80 19.64
N GLY A 92 -13.00 3.42 19.69
CA GLY A 92 -14.26 2.76 20.03
C GLY A 92 -14.97 2.13 18.84
N ALA A 93 -14.57 2.47 17.61
CA ALA A 93 -15.24 2.01 16.39
C ALA A 93 -14.75 0.61 15.97
N TRP A 94 -15.68 -0.30 15.73
CA TRP A 94 -15.40 -1.68 15.33
C TRP A 94 -16.01 -1.96 13.96
N PHE A 95 -15.20 -2.51 13.06
CA PHE A 95 -15.61 -2.85 11.70
C PHE A 95 -15.24 -4.31 11.41
N GLY A 96 -16.16 -5.02 10.75
CA GLY A 96 -15.92 -6.34 10.19
C GLY A 96 -16.10 -6.27 8.67
N PHE A 97 -15.17 -6.87 7.93
CA PHE A 97 -15.24 -6.94 6.47
C PHE A 97 -15.17 -8.40 6.03
N GLU A 98 -16.09 -8.79 5.14
CA GLU A 98 -16.10 -10.10 4.50
C GLU A 98 -15.52 -9.95 3.09
N GLN A 99 -14.22 -10.20 2.95
CA GLN A 99 -13.53 -10.09 1.67
C GLN A 99 -13.64 -11.41 0.88
N GLU A 100 -14.51 -11.43 -0.12
CA GLU A 100 -14.56 -12.52 -1.11
C GLU A 100 -13.46 -12.37 -2.17
N TYR A 101 -12.98 -13.48 -2.72
CA TYR A 101 -12.03 -13.50 -3.82
C TYR A 101 -12.11 -14.81 -4.61
N PHE A 102 -11.62 -14.78 -5.85
CA PHE A 102 -11.53 -15.97 -6.72
C PHE A 102 -10.10 -16.15 -7.21
N PHE A 103 -9.62 -17.39 -7.22
CA PHE A 103 -8.39 -17.72 -7.93
C PHE A 103 -8.69 -17.84 -9.42
N TYR A 104 -7.84 -17.22 -10.24
CA TYR A 104 -7.92 -17.30 -11.69
C TYR A 104 -6.63 -17.91 -12.25
N LYS A 105 -6.78 -18.69 -13.32
CA LYS A 105 -5.67 -19.24 -14.10
C LYS A 105 -6.08 -19.25 -15.57
N ASP A 106 -5.23 -18.75 -16.44
CA ASP A 106 -5.44 -18.73 -17.89
C ASP A 106 -6.80 -18.11 -18.31
N GLY A 107 -7.18 -16.99 -17.68
CA GLY A 107 -8.37 -16.21 -18.03
C GLY A 107 -9.70 -16.71 -17.44
N ARG A 108 -9.68 -17.76 -16.62
CA ARG A 108 -10.88 -18.41 -16.05
C ARG A 108 -10.70 -18.75 -14.56
N PRO A 109 -11.79 -18.99 -13.81
CA PRO A 109 -11.69 -19.44 -12.43
C PRO A 109 -10.90 -20.74 -12.31
N LEU A 110 -10.01 -20.82 -11.32
CA LEU A 110 -9.20 -21.99 -11.06
C LEU A 110 -10.11 -23.19 -10.75
N GLY A 111 -10.00 -24.25 -11.55
CA GLY A 111 -10.79 -25.48 -11.40
C GLY A 111 -11.97 -25.61 -12.38
N PHE A 112 -12.31 -24.56 -13.13
CA PHE A 112 -13.33 -24.63 -14.19
C PHE A 112 -12.80 -25.43 -15.40
N PRO A 113 -13.65 -25.87 -16.34
CA PRO A 113 -13.22 -26.37 -17.66
C PRO A 113 -12.74 -25.23 -18.58
N GLU A 114 -12.07 -25.55 -19.70
CA GLU A 114 -11.62 -24.53 -20.66
C GLU A 114 -12.80 -23.83 -21.35
N GLU A 115 -13.83 -24.61 -21.65
CA GLU A 115 -15.09 -24.15 -22.23
C GLU A 115 -16.22 -24.53 -21.27
N GLY A 116 -17.09 -23.59 -20.91
CA GLY A 116 -18.25 -23.82 -20.04
C GLY A 116 -18.05 -23.40 -18.58
N TYR A 117 -18.78 -24.06 -17.68
CA TYR A 117 -18.83 -23.80 -16.24
C TYR A 117 -18.68 -25.09 -15.45
#